data_AF-A0A833M9E1-F1
#
_entry.id   AF-A0A833M9E1-F1
#
_cell.length_a   1.000
_cell.length_b   1.000
_cell.length_c   1.000
_cell.angle_alpha   90.00
_cell.angle_beta   90.00
_cell.angle_gamma   90.00
#
_symmetry.space_group_name_H-M   'P 1'
#
loop_
_entity.id
_entity.type
_entity.pdbx_description
1 polymer ?
#
loop_
_entity_poly.entity_id
_entity_poly.type
_entity_poly.pdbx_seq_one_letter_code
_entity_poly.pdbx_strand_id
1 'polypeptide(L)'
;MEVARKDYIPYNIEERIPQQPQRKKRVKVNKGHRIAKVAAVSTIAIILAMGLTIVLRFATITEMRHQLHGLNKQVEEAEAQKEKLRAELETVSKSRWIETEAKERLAMTYPQTENTYYFKVDETKVMLLSSQLTKNMVYEELQVEKKGFLAETFNRVLAFLNI
;
A
#
# COMPACT_ATOMS: atom_id res chain seq x y z
N MET A 1 104.87 1.23 70.65
CA MET A 1 104.44 0.59 69.39
C MET A 1 103.05 0.03 69.61
N GLU A 2 102.16 0.46 68.74
CA GLU A 2 100.76 0.06 68.46
C GLU A 2 99.81 -0.22 69.64
N VAL A 3 98.98 0.79 69.87
CA VAL A 3 97.83 0.80 70.79
C VAL A 3 96.66 0.12 70.08
N ALA A 4 96.27 -1.07 70.53
CA ALA A 4 95.07 -1.74 70.00
C ALA A 4 93.82 -0.97 70.48
N ARG A 5 93.22 -0.16 69.60
CA ARG A 5 91.87 0.38 69.83
C ARG A 5 90.87 -0.76 69.67
N LYS A 6 90.07 -0.98 70.71
CA LYS A 6 88.92 -1.87 70.66
C LYS A 6 87.80 -1.12 69.94
N ASP A 7 87.50 -1.54 68.72
CA ASP A 7 86.43 -0.94 67.93
C ASP A 7 85.07 -1.27 68.56
N TYR A 8 84.43 -0.25 69.12
CA TYR A 8 83.05 -0.34 69.57
C TYR A 8 82.14 -0.29 68.35
N ILE A 9 81.41 -1.37 68.11
CA ILE A 9 80.31 -1.37 67.14
C ILE A 9 79.16 -0.62 67.83
N PRO A 10 78.72 0.56 67.34
CA PRO A 10 77.59 1.26 67.93
C PRO A 10 76.34 0.41 67.72
N TYR A 11 75.64 0.10 68.81
CA TYR A 11 74.30 -0.45 68.75
C TYR A 11 73.43 0.57 68.03
N ASN A 12 73.05 0.28 66.78
CA ASN A 12 72.07 1.09 66.06
C ASN A 12 70.71 0.83 66.71
N ILE A 13 70.36 1.68 67.68
CA ILE A 13 69.00 1.78 68.18
C ILE A 13 68.23 2.42 67.03
N GLU A 14 67.70 1.60 66.13
CA GLU A 14 66.68 2.06 65.19
C GLU A 14 65.54 2.62 66.02
N GLU A 15 65.49 3.95 66.12
CA GLU A 15 64.29 4.67 66.48
C GLU A 15 63.21 4.17 65.53
N ARG A 16 62.35 3.28 66.03
CA ARG A 16 61.13 2.88 65.34
C ARG A 16 60.31 4.15 65.18
N ILE A 17 60.47 4.82 64.05
CA ILE A 17 59.50 5.77 63.55
C ILE A 17 58.16 5.02 63.63
N PRO A 18 57.19 5.46 64.43
CA PRO A 18 55.90 4.80 64.46
C PRO A 18 55.34 4.93 63.05
N GLN A 19 55.38 3.81 62.30
CA GLN A 19 54.71 3.70 61.03
C GLN A 19 53.24 3.98 61.34
N GLN A 20 52.79 5.19 60.98
CA GLN A 20 51.37 5.50 61.01
C GLN A 20 50.69 4.37 60.24
N PRO A 21 49.66 3.71 60.79
CA PRO A 21 48.95 2.70 60.04
C PRO A 21 48.40 3.41 58.81
N GLN A 22 48.99 3.15 57.64
CA GLN A 22 48.41 3.54 56.38
C GLN A 22 47.04 2.89 56.39
N ARG A 23 46.01 3.70 56.67
CA ARG A 23 44.61 3.31 56.56
C ARG A 23 44.49 2.75 55.15
N LYS A 24 44.43 1.42 55.04
CA LYS A 24 44.07 0.74 53.81
C LYS A 24 42.76 1.39 53.38
N LYS A 25 42.81 2.29 52.40
CA LYS A 25 41.61 2.85 51.80
C LYS A 25 40.86 1.64 51.27
N ARG A 26 39.77 1.28 51.93
CA ARG A 26 38.90 0.20 51.50
C ARG A 26 38.52 0.54 50.06
N VAL A 27 39.03 -0.22 49.10
CA VAL A 27 38.61 -0.12 47.71
C VAL A 27 37.10 -0.35 47.73
N LYS A 28 36.33 0.69 47.43
CA LYS A 28 34.87 0.58 47.30
C LYS A 28 34.63 -0.47 46.23
N VAL A 29 34.12 -1.63 46.62
CA VAL A 29 33.80 -2.71 45.68
C VAL A 29 32.69 -2.19 44.78
N ASN A 30 33.00 -2.06 43.49
CA ASN A 30 32.18 -1.36 42.51
C ASN A 30 30.81 -2.04 42.35
N LYS A 31 29.74 -1.37 42.79
CA LYS A 31 28.34 -1.74 42.54
C LYS A 31 27.97 -1.76 41.04
N GLY A 32 28.86 -1.28 40.15
CA GLY A 32 28.66 -1.20 38.70
C GLY A 32 28.57 -2.54 37.96
N HIS A 33 29.06 -3.65 38.53
CA HIS A 33 29.05 -4.95 37.84
C HIS A 33 27.63 -5.51 37.63
N ARG A 34 26.69 -5.22 38.53
CA ARG A 34 25.28 -5.64 38.36
C ARG A 34 24.61 -4.86 37.22
N ILE A 35 24.86 -3.55 37.15
CA ILE A 35 24.33 -2.66 36.11
C ILE A 35 24.92 -3.04 34.75
N ALA A 36 26.22 -3.33 34.70
CA ALA A 36 26.89 -3.79 33.48
C ALA A 36 26.32 -5.13 32.96
N LYS A 37 26.01 -6.08 33.86
CA LYS A 37 25.37 -7.35 33.48
C LYS A 37 23.94 -7.15 32.97
N VAL A 38 23.16 -6.28 33.62
CA VAL A 38 21.79 -5.94 33.16
C VAL A 38 21.84 -5.24 31.80
N ALA A 39 22.78 -4.33 31.58
CA ALA A 39 22.97 -3.66 30.30
C ALA A 39 23.36 -4.65 29.18
N ALA A 40 24.23 -5.63 29.46
CA ALA A 40 24.59 -6.65 28.49
C ALA A 40 23.41 -7.57 28.12
N VAL A 41 22.55 -7.92 29.09
CA VAL A 41 21.33 -8.70 28.81
C VAL A 41 20.31 -7.85 28.04
N SER A 42 20.18 -6.55 28.36
CA SER A 42 19.24 -5.68 27.65
C SER A 42 19.64 -5.44 26.20
N THR A 43 20.94 -5.33 25.89
CA THR A 43 21.38 -5.18 24.49
C THR A 43 21.06 -6.42 23.67
N ILE A 44 21.27 -7.62 24.21
CA ILE A 44 20.88 -8.88 23.55
C ILE A 44 19.37 -8.93 23.34
N ALA A 45 18.58 -8.54 24.35
CA ALA A 45 17.13 -8.49 24.24
C ALA A 45 16.65 -7.48 23.18
N ILE A 46 17.29 -6.32 23.07
CA ILE A 46 16.96 -5.30 22.06
C ILE A 46 17.26 -5.82 20.66
N ILE A 47 18.42 -6.47 20.44
CA ILE A 47 18.78 -7.04 19.14
C ILE A 47 17.77 -8.12 18.73
N LEU A 48 17.39 -8.98 19.67
CA LEU A 48 16.39 -10.03 19.45
C LEU A 48 15.02 -9.43 19.12
N ALA A 49 14.56 -8.46 19.91
CA ALA A 49 13.31 -7.75 19.66
C ALA A 49 13.29 -7.05 18.30
N MET A 50 14.41 -6.43 17.90
CA MET A 50 14.54 -5.78 16.60
C MET A 50 14.45 -6.80 15.45
N GLY A 51 15.10 -7.96 15.59
CA GLY A 51 14.99 -9.07 14.63
C GLY A 51 13.56 -9.61 14.51
N LEU A 52 12.88 -9.87 15.63
CA LEU A 52 11.48 -10.30 15.64
C LEU A 52 10.55 -9.28 14.98
N THR A 53 10.76 -7.99 15.27
CA THR A 53 9.96 -6.90 14.70
C THR A 53 10.07 -6.88 13.18
N ILE A 54 11.28 -7.06 12.64
CA ILE A 54 11.52 -7.14 11.19
C ILE A 54 10.72 -8.31 10.61
N VAL A 55 10.85 -9.52 11.16
CA VAL A 55 10.15 -10.71 10.66
C VAL A 55 8.63 -10.54 10.67
N LEU A 56 8.07 -10.01 11.77
CA LEU A 56 6.63 -9.74 11.87
C LEU A 56 6.16 -8.73 10.81
N ARG A 57 6.93 -7.65 10.57
CA ARG A 57 6.63 -6.69 9.51
C ARG A 57 6.71 -7.34 8.13
N PHE A 58 7.70 -8.19 7.88
CA PHE A 58 7.81 -8.94 6.63
C PHE A 58 6.61 -9.87 6.40
N ALA A 59 6.10 -10.53 7.44
CA ALA A 59 4.89 -11.34 7.35
C ALA A 59 3.68 -10.50 6.91
N THR A 60 3.46 -9.34 7.55
CA THR A 60 2.37 -8.42 7.16
C THR A 60 2.50 -7.90 5.73
N ILE A 61 3.73 -7.58 5.30
CA ILE A 61 4.00 -7.12 3.92
C ILE A 61 3.71 -8.25 2.93
N THR A 62 4.04 -9.50 3.28
CA THR A 62 3.83 -10.66 2.41
C THR A 62 2.34 -10.96 2.25
N GLU A 63 1.57 -10.86 3.32
CA GLU A 63 0.12 -10.98 3.27
C GLU A 63 -0.51 -9.90 2.38
N MET A 64 -0.11 -8.63 2.57
CA MET A 64 -0.56 -7.53 1.70
C MET A 64 -0.17 -7.75 0.23
N ARG A 65 1.03 -8.26 -0.04
CA ARG A 65 1.45 -8.63 -1.41
C ARG A 65 0.58 -9.73 -2.01
N HIS A 66 0.20 -10.72 -1.20
CA HIS A 66 -0.66 -11.79 -1.65
C HIS A 66 -2.08 -11.29 -1.97
N GLN A 67 -2.64 -10.43 -1.12
CA GLN A 67 -3.92 -9.76 -1.37
C GLN A 67 -3.86 -8.90 -2.64
N LEU A 68 -2.77 -8.14 -2.82
CA LEU A 68 -2.58 -7.30 -4.00
C LEU A 68 -2.46 -8.13 -5.28
N HIS A 69 -1.77 -9.28 -5.24
CA HIS A 69 -1.71 -10.20 -6.36
C HIS A 69 -3.09 -10.78 -6.69
N GLY A 70 -3.87 -11.17 -5.68
CA GLY A 70 -5.25 -11.65 -5.87
C GLY A 70 -6.17 -10.58 -6.47
N LEU A 71 -6.02 -9.32 -6.04
CA LEU A 71 -6.78 -8.20 -6.60
C LEU A 71 -6.36 -7.89 -8.03
N ASN A 72 -5.05 -7.89 -8.33
CA ASN A 72 -4.55 -7.66 -9.67
C ASN A 72 -5.03 -8.74 -10.66
N LYS A 73 -5.08 -9.99 -10.21
CA LYS A 73 -5.64 -11.09 -10.99
C LYS A 73 -7.13 -10.91 -11.27
N GLN A 74 -7.90 -10.43 -10.30
CA GLN A 74 -9.33 -10.11 -10.52
C GLN A 74 -9.51 -8.98 -11.54
N VAL A 75 -8.66 -7.96 -11.51
CA VAL A 75 -8.68 -6.88 -12.51
C VAL A 75 -8.34 -7.44 -13.90
N GLU A 76 -7.31 -8.26 -14.02
CA GLU A 76 -6.91 -8.90 -15.27
C GLU A 76 -8.02 -9.80 -15.84
N GLU A 77 -8.66 -10.61 -14.98
CA GLU A 77 -9.80 -11.44 -15.37
C GLU A 77 -10.99 -10.59 -15.84
N ALA A 78 -11.29 -9.47 -15.16
CA ALA A 78 -12.36 -8.55 -15.55
C ALA A 78 -12.06 -7.85 -16.88
N GLU A 79 -10.82 -7.44 -17.12
CA GLU A 79 -10.39 -6.84 -18.38
C GLU A 79 -10.48 -7.85 -19.53
N ALA A 80 -10.00 -9.08 -19.31
CA ALA A 80 -10.12 -10.16 -20.30
C ALA A 80 -11.58 -10.49 -20.63
N GLN A 81 -12.48 -10.49 -19.63
CA GLN A 81 -13.91 -10.66 -19.86
C GLN A 81 -14.51 -9.51 -20.66
N LYS A 82 -14.13 -8.27 -20.36
CA LYS A 82 -14.57 -7.09 -21.11
C LYS A 82 -14.10 -7.14 -22.57
N GLU A 83 -12.85 -7.51 -22.80
CA GLU A 83 -12.29 -7.65 -24.15
C GLU A 83 -13.01 -8.77 -24.93
N LYS A 84 -13.23 -9.92 -24.29
CA LYS A 84 -14.02 -11.01 -24.88
C LYS A 84 -15.42 -10.55 -25.26
N LEU A 85 -16.13 -9.88 -24.35
CA LEU A 85 -17.49 -9.39 -24.60
C LEU A 85 -17.50 -8.34 -25.72
N ARG A 86 -16.47 -7.50 -25.80
CA ARG A 86 -16.30 -6.55 -26.91
C ARG A 86 -16.08 -7.27 -28.24
N ALA A 87 -15.26 -8.31 -28.27
CA ALA A 87 -15.05 -9.13 -29.47
C ALA A 87 -16.33 -9.87 -29.90
N GLU A 88 -17.12 -10.37 -28.95
CA GLU A 88 -18.45 -10.94 -29.21
C GLU A 88 -19.40 -9.89 -29.79
N LEU A 89 -19.45 -8.69 -29.20
CA LEU A 89 -20.24 -7.57 -29.72
C LEU A 89 -19.81 -7.17 -31.13
N GLU A 90 -18.51 -7.09 -31.42
CA GLU A 90 -18.03 -6.83 -32.78
C GLU A 90 -18.40 -7.95 -33.76
N THR A 91 -18.46 -9.19 -33.28
CA THR A 91 -18.88 -10.34 -34.09
C THR A 91 -20.37 -10.30 -34.40
N VAL A 92 -21.21 -9.96 -33.42
CA VAL A 92 -22.67 -9.80 -33.59
C VAL A 92 -23.01 -8.53 -34.36
N SER A 93 -22.26 -7.45 -34.14
CA SER A 93 -22.44 -6.17 -34.85
C SER A 93 -21.91 -6.19 -36.28
N LYS A 94 -21.12 -7.20 -36.68
CA LYS A 94 -20.73 -7.36 -38.08
C LYS A 94 -22.01 -7.55 -38.90
N SER A 95 -22.19 -6.68 -39.91
CA SER A 95 -23.28 -6.73 -40.89
C SER A 95 -23.59 -8.15 -41.36
N ARG A 96 -22.55 -8.97 -41.54
CA ARG A 96 -22.67 -10.37 -41.94
C ARG A 96 -23.53 -11.22 -41.00
N TRP A 97 -23.42 -11.07 -39.68
CA TRP A 97 -24.27 -11.83 -38.73
C TRP A 97 -25.72 -11.37 -38.84
N ILE A 98 -25.95 -10.06 -38.91
CA ILE A 98 -27.28 -9.47 -39.10
C ILE A 98 -27.91 -9.94 -40.42
N GLU A 99 -27.13 -9.96 -41.50
CA GLU A 99 -27.55 -10.45 -42.82
C GLU A 99 -27.90 -11.94 -42.80
N THR A 100 -27.09 -12.76 -42.14
CA THR A 100 -27.37 -14.19 -41.99
C THR A 100 -28.64 -14.41 -41.17
N GLU A 101 -28.79 -13.74 -40.03
CA GLU A 101 -29.98 -13.86 -39.18
C GLU A 101 -31.25 -13.38 -39.91
N ALA A 102 -31.15 -12.28 -40.67
CA ALA A 102 -32.25 -11.79 -41.48
C ALA A 102 -32.65 -12.76 -42.61
N LYS A 103 -31.67 -13.39 -43.26
CA LYS A 103 -31.93 -14.40 -44.31
C LYS A 103 -32.50 -15.69 -43.74
N GLU A 104 -31.91 -16.22 -42.67
CA GLU A 104 -32.24 -17.53 -42.13
C GLU A 104 -33.49 -17.53 -41.26
N ARG A 105 -33.65 -16.53 -40.37
CA ARG A 105 -34.82 -16.45 -39.50
C ARG A 105 -35.98 -15.67 -40.07
N LEU A 106 -35.70 -14.54 -40.71
CA LEU A 106 -36.74 -13.63 -41.20
C LEU A 106 -37.08 -13.87 -42.67
N ALA A 107 -36.43 -14.85 -43.31
CA ALA A 107 -36.58 -15.16 -44.73
C ALA A 107 -36.40 -13.93 -45.64
N MET A 108 -35.57 -12.96 -45.22
CA MET A 108 -35.32 -11.75 -45.99
C MET A 108 -34.39 -12.05 -47.16
N THR A 109 -34.75 -11.57 -48.34
CA THR A 109 -33.91 -11.63 -49.55
C THR A 109 -33.16 -10.32 -49.74
N TYR A 110 -31.92 -10.40 -50.23
CA TYR A 110 -31.13 -9.20 -50.53
C TYR A 110 -31.79 -8.44 -51.69
N PRO A 111 -31.94 -7.10 -51.59
CA PRO A 111 -32.61 -6.32 -52.63
C PRO A 111 -31.81 -6.35 -53.93
N GLN A 112 -32.52 -6.52 -55.04
CA GLN A 112 -31.96 -6.35 -56.39
C GLN A 112 -31.93 -4.86 -56.75
N THR A 113 -31.03 -4.47 -57.65
CA THR A 113 -30.89 -3.08 -58.12
C THR A 113 -32.19 -2.50 -58.66
N GLU A 114 -33.05 -3.36 -59.22
CA GLU A 114 -34.36 -3.02 -59.80
C GLU A 114 -35.42 -2.66 -58.75
N ASN A 115 -35.27 -3.18 -57.51
CA ASN A 115 -36.20 -2.98 -56.41
C ASN A 115 -35.70 -1.91 -55.40
N THR A 116 -34.66 -1.16 -55.76
CA THR A 116 -34.06 -0.13 -54.88
C THR A 116 -34.53 1.25 -55.29
N TYR A 117 -35.32 1.91 -54.44
CA TYR A 117 -35.84 3.26 -54.69
C TYR A 117 -35.10 4.29 -53.83
N TYR A 118 -34.46 5.26 -54.49
CA TYR A 118 -33.80 6.38 -53.82
C TYR A 118 -34.78 7.55 -53.72
N PHE A 119 -35.09 7.98 -52.50
CA PHE A 119 -35.88 9.19 -52.26
C PHE A 119 -34.94 10.33 -51.84
N LYS A 120 -35.12 11.50 -52.44
CA LYS A 120 -34.43 12.72 -52.00
C LYS A 120 -35.04 13.19 -50.70
N VAL A 121 -34.23 13.24 -49.66
CA VAL A 121 -34.62 13.82 -48.37
C VAL A 121 -34.15 15.27 -48.35
N ASP A 122 -35.02 16.16 -47.85
CA ASP A 122 -34.67 17.55 -47.61
C ASP A 122 -33.68 17.66 -46.43
N GLU A 123 -32.43 17.99 -46.76
CA GLU A 123 -31.33 18.15 -45.81
C GLU A 123 -31.65 19.17 -44.70
N THR A 124 -32.38 20.24 -45.05
CA THR A 124 -32.73 21.29 -44.08
C THR A 124 -33.70 20.76 -43.03
N LYS A 125 -34.70 19.98 -43.45
CA LYS A 125 -35.66 19.36 -42.54
C LYS A 125 -34.99 18.30 -41.64
N VAL A 126 -34.04 17.53 -42.17
CA VAL A 126 -33.27 16.55 -41.39
C VAL A 126 -32.39 17.24 -40.35
N MET A 127 -31.72 18.33 -40.71
CA MET A 127 -30.90 19.12 -39.79
C MET A 127 -31.73 19.76 -38.67
N LEU A 128 -32.94 20.24 -38.98
CA LEU A 128 -33.86 20.76 -37.98
C LEU A 128 -34.37 19.67 -37.03
N LEU A 129 -34.68 18.47 -37.56
CA LEU A 129 -35.11 17.34 -36.75
C LEU A 129 -33.99 16.79 -35.86
N SER A 130 -32.78 16.64 -36.40
CA SER A 130 -31.63 16.13 -35.64
C SER A 130 -31.23 17.09 -34.52
N SER A 131 -31.22 18.40 -34.78
CA SER A 131 -30.98 19.40 -33.74
C SER A 131 -32.06 19.42 -32.65
N GLN A 132 -33.33 19.20 -33.00
CA GLN A 132 -34.42 19.08 -32.03
C GLN A 132 -34.30 17.81 -31.18
N LEU A 133 -33.96 16.68 -31.79
CA LEU A 133 -33.70 15.41 -31.08
C LEU A 133 -32.55 15.56 -30.09
N THR A 134 -31.41 16.09 -30.54
CA THR A 134 -30.24 16.33 -29.68
C THR A 134 -30.59 17.25 -28.51
N LYS A 135 -31.32 18.34 -28.79
CA LYS A 135 -31.77 19.28 -27.74
C LYS A 135 -32.66 18.57 -26.70
N ASN A 136 -33.59 17.72 -27.14
CA ASN A 136 -34.48 16.99 -26.25
C ASN A 136 -33.73 15.93 -25.41
N MET A 137 -32.78 15.20 -26.00
CA MET A 137 -31.95 14.23 -25.26
C MET A 137 -31.07 14.91 -24.21
N VAL A 138 -30.47 16.06 -24.55
CA VAL A 138 -29.65 16.85 -23.60
C VAL A 138 -30.51 17.35 -22.43
N TYR A 139 -31.77 17.74 -22.67
CA TYR A 139 -32.67 18.12 -21.57
C TYR A 139 -33.08 16.93 -20.69
N GLU A 140 -33.28 15.73 -21.25
CA GLU A 140 -33.55 14.52 -20.47
C GLU A 140 -32.34 14.13 -19.62
N GLU A 141 -31.12 14.12 -20.19
CA GLU A 141 -29.89 13.82 -19.44
C GLU A 141 -29.63 14.80 -18.29
N LEU A 142 -29.77 16.11 -18.54
CA LEU A 142 -29.58 17.14 -17.50
C LEU A 142 -30.59 17.04 -16.34
N GLN A 143 -31.82 16.58 -16.62
CA GLN A 143 -32.82 16.38 -15.56
C GLN A 143 -32.56 15.12 -14.74
N VAL A 144 -32.10 14.04 -15.38
CA VAL A 144 -31.74 12.79 -14.70
C VAL A 144 -30.49 13.01 -13.83
N GLU A 145 -29.46 13.68 -14.37
CA GLU A 145 -28.22 13.98 -13.65
C GLU A 145 -28.47 14.90 -12.43
N LYS A 146 -29.27 15.97 -12.59
CA LYS A 146 -29.59 16.87 -11.47
C LYS A 146 -30.39 16.19 -10.36
N LYS A 147 -31.34 15.30 -10.70
CA LYS A 147 -32.12 14.55 -9.70
C LYS A 147 -31.24 13.53 -8.96
N GLY A 148 -30.36 12.83 -9.68
CA GLY A 148 -29.40 11.88 -9.09
C GLY A 148 -28.40 12.56 -8.16
N PHE A 149 -27.75 13.64 -8.62
CA PHE A 149 -26.77 14.38 -7.83
C PHE A 149 -27.36 15.01 -6.57
N LEU A 150 -28.55 15.64 -6.68
CA LEU A 150 -29.21 16.22 -5.51
C LEU A 150 -29.65 15.12 -4.52
N ALA A 151 -30.27 14.04 -4.99
CA ALA A 151 -30.68 12.95 -4.11
C ALA A 151 -29.49 12.29 -3.40
N GLU A 152 -28.38 12.09 -4.11
CA GLU A 152 -27.18 11.45 -3.57
C GLU A 152 -26.42 12.36 -2.60
N THR A 153 -26.32 13.66 -2.90
CA THR A 153 -25.70 14.64 -2.00
C THR A 153 -26.53 14.86 -0.72
N PHE A 154 -27.86 14.92 -0.82
CA PHE A 154 -28.74 15.01 0.35
C PHE A 154 -28.65 13.76 1.23
N ASN A 155 -28.65 12.55 0.64
CA ASN A 155 -28.50 11.32 1.40
C ASN A 155 -27.12 11.20 2.08
N ARG A 156 -26.05 11.66 1.41
CA ARG A 156 -24.72 11.71 2.05
C ARG A 156 -24.68 12.70 3.19
N VAL A 157 -25.24 13.90 3.03
CA VAL A 157 -25.31 14.92 4.11
C VAL A 157 -26.16 14.42 5.28
N LEU A 158 -27.31 13.79 5.03
CA LEU A 158 -28.14 13.18 6.07
C LEU A 158 -27.43 12.01 6.76
N ALA A 159 -26.63 11.21 6.04
CA ALA A 159 -25.83 10.13 6.63
C ALA A 159 -24.71 10.68 7.53
N PHE A 160 -24.12 11.83 7.20
CA PHE A 160 -23.17 12.53 8.07
C PHE A 160 -23.82 13.15 9.32
N LEU A 161 -25.12 13.41 9.26
CA LEU A 161 -25.94 13.93 10.36
C LEU A 161 -26.66 12.83 11.15
N ASN A 162 -26.33 11.56 10.92
CA ASN A 162 -26.81 10.46 11.77
C ASN A 162 -25.87 10.20 12.96
N ILE A 163 -25.54 11.31 13.62
CA ILE A 163 -25.35 11.56 15.07
C ILE A 163 -25.90 12.97 15.31
#